data_AF-A0A356CLX2-F1
#
_entry.id   AF-A0A356CLX2-F1
#
_cell.length_a   1.000
_cell.length_b   1.000
_cell.length_c   1.000
_cell.angle_alpha   90.00
_cell.angle_beta   90.00
_cell.angle_gamma   90.00
#
_symmetry.space_group_name_H-M   'P 1'
#
loop_
_entity.id
_entity.type
_entity.pdbx_description
1 polymer ?
#
loop_
_entity_poly.entity_id
_entity_poly.type
_entity_poly.pdbx_seq_one_letter_code
_entity_poly.pdbx_strand_id
1 'polypeptide(L)' 'MTKYDDDIAQMTELMSKKSGAWSAISAKYAARMRAQNQFKTGLDIAKYTASIMRRDMQDYDA' A
#
# COMPACT_ATOMS: atom_id res chain seq x y z
N MET A 1 0.52 -7.73 12.12
CA MET A 1 0.76 -8.11 10.72
C MET A 1 1.35 -6.91 10.01
N THR A 2 2.25 -7.12 9.06
CA THR A 2 2.77 -6.01 8.25
C THR A 2 1.76 -5.66 7.16
N LYS A 3 1.77 -4.42 6.65
CA LYS A 3 0.93 -4.01 5.52
C LYS A 3 1.10 -4.94 4.29
N TYR A 4 2.29 -5.52 4.13
CA TYR A 4 2.58 -6.48 3.09
C TYR A 4 1.86 -7.82 3.30
N ASP A 5 1.83 -8.34 4.53
CA ASP A 5 1.10 -9.57 4.87
C ASP A 5 -0.41 -9.38 4.66
N ASP A 6 -0.93 -8.21 5.03
CA ASP A 6 -2.33 -7.86 4.83
C ASP A 6 -2.67 -7.79 3.32
N ASP A 7 -1.80 -7.21 2.50
CA ASP A 7 -1.97 -7.18 1.05
C ASP A 7 -1.96 -8.59 0.44
N ILE A 8 -1.12 -9.52 0.93
CA ILE A 8 -1.14 -10.93 0.49
C ILE A 8 -2.48 -11.58 0.85
N ALA A 9 -2.96 -11.40 2.07
CA ALA A 9 -4.23 -11.97 2.52
C ALA A 9 -5.40 -11.45 1.67
N GLN A 10 -5.47 -10.14 1.42
CA GLN A 10 -6.48 -9.53 0.56
C GLN A 10 -6.43 -10.07 -0.88
N MET A 11 -5.23 -10.25 -1.44
CA MET A 11 -5.09 -10.76 -2.81
C MET A 11 -5.52 -12.22 -2.90
N THR A 12 -5.20 -13.01 -1.88
CA THR A 12 -5.61 -14.43 -1.80
C THR A 12 -7.12 -14.55 -1.70
N GLU A 13 -7.76 -13.73 -0.85
CA GLU A 13 -9.22 -13.70 -0.73
C GLU A 13 -9.89 -13.28 -2.04
N LEU A 14 -9.38 -12.23 -2.71
CA LEU A 14 -9.91 -11.80 -4.00
C LEU A 14 -9.82 -12.89 -5.07
N MET A 15 -8.69 -13.61 -5.14
CA MET A 15 -8.53 -14.72 -6.10
C MET A 15 -9.51 -15.87 -5.83
N SER A 16 -9.75 -16.20 -4.55
CA SER A 16 -10.71 -17.25 -4.18
C SER A 16 -12.13 -16.96 -4.68
N LYS A 17 -12.52 -15.67 -4.75
CA LYS A 17 -13.83 -15.21 -5.24
C LYS A 17 -13.97 -15.23 -6.77
N LYS A 18 -12.89 -15.49 -7.52
CA LYS A 18 -12.89 -15.45 -9.00
C LYS A 18 -13.01 -16.83 -9.66
N SER A 19 -13.48 -17.85 -8.93
CA SER A 19 -13.82 -19.18 -9.45
C SER A 19 -12.76 -19.79 -10.37
N GLY A 20 -11.48 -19.66 -10.00
CA GLY A 20 -10.37 -20.22 -10.77
C GLY A 20 -9.90 -19.42 -11.99
N ALA A 21 -10.62 -18.36 -12.39
CA ALA A 21 -10.22 -17.50 -13.51
C ALA A 21 -8.86 -16.83 -13.29
N TRP A 22 -8.46 -16.63 -12.04
CA TRP A 22 -7.21 -15.96 -11.65
C TRP A 22 -6.16 -16.93 -11.08
N SER A 23 -6.29 -18.23 -11.36
CA SER A 23 -5.37 -19.28 -10.85
C SER A 23 -3.91 -19.10 -11.27
N ALA A 24 -3.63 -18.40 -12.37
CA ALA A 24 -2.28 -18.08 -12.82
C ALA A 24 -1.63 -16.89 -12.09
N ILE A 25 -2.39 -16.13 -11.27
CA ILE A 25 -1.88 -14.95 -10.56
C ILE A 25 -1.32 -15.38 -9.20
N SER A 26 -0.14 -14.86 -8.86
CA SER A 26 0.42 -15.02 -7.52
C SER A 26 0.07 -13.84 -6.61
N ALA A 27 -0.58 -14.13 -5.49
CA ALA A 27 -0.92 -13.14 -4.47
C ALA A 27 0.32 -12.40 -3.94
N LYS A 28 1.44 -13.10 -3.79
CA LYS A 28 2.70 -12.54 -3.30
C LYS A 28 3.31 -11.53 -4.27
N TYR A 29 3.29 -11.82 -5.57
CA TYR A 29 3.78 -10.89 -6.59
C TYR A 29 2.87 -9.66 -6.69
N ALA A 30 1.55 -9.84 -6.66
CA ALA A 30 0.60 -8.72 -6.66
C ALA A 30 0.76 -7.82 -5.41
N ALA A 31 0.93 -8.40 -4.22
CA ALA A 31 1.21 -7.66 -3.00
C ALA A 31 2.55 -6.89 -3.09
N ARG A 32 3.58 -7.48 -3.70
CA ARG A 32 4.87 -6.79 -3.91
C ARG A 32 4.72 -5.58 -4.84
N MET A 33 3.98 -5.72 -5.93
CA MET A 33 3.69 -4.60 -6.83
C MET A 33 2.93 -3.48 -6.11
N ARG A 34 2.01 -3.83 -5.21
CA ARG A 34 1.30 -2.84 -4.38
C ARG A 34 2.22 -2.09 -3.44
N ALA A 35 3.10 -2.81 -2.75
CA ALA A 35 4.08 -2.23 -1.83
C ALA A 35 5.09 -1.33 -2.53
N GLN A 36 5.55 -1.72 -3.73
CA GLN A 36 6.44 -0.92 -4.57
C GLN A 36 5.80 0.40 -5.02
N ASN A 37 4.47 0.41 -5.18
CA ASN A 37 3.72 1.62 -5.49
C ASN A 37 2.99 2.15 -4.25
N GLN A 38 3.74 2.60 -3.23
CA GLN A 38 3.17 3.00 -1.94
C GLN A 38 2.21 4.20 -2.06
N PHE A 39 2.51 5.18 -2.92
CA PHE A 39 1.67 6.36 -3.17
C PHE A 39 0.95 6.22 -4.51
N LYS A 40 -0.37 5.97 -4.46
CA LYS A 40 -1.15 5.70 -5.67
C LYS A 40 -1.43 6.95 -6.49
N THR A 41 -1.45 8.12 -5.84
CA THR A 41 -1.71 9.39 -6.49
C THR A 41 -0.75 10.47 -5.99
N GLY A 42 -0.58 11.53 -6.78
CA GLY A 42 0.17 12.71 -6.36
C GLY A 42 -0.44 13.41 -5.13
N LEU A 43 -1.75 13.29 -4.93
CA LEU A 43 -2.42 13.83 -3.74
C LEU A 43 -1.97 13.12 -2.46
N ASP A 44 -1.69 11.81 -2.53
CA ASP A 44 -1.19 11.06 -1.38
C ASP A 44 0.23 11.50 -1.01
N ILE A 45 1.06 11.76 -2.02
CA ILE A 45 2.41 12.31 -1.84
C ILE A 45 2.32 13.69 -1.18
N ALA A 46 1.49 14.59 -1.73
CA ALA A 46 1.35 15.95 -1.23
C ALA A 46 0.87 15.99 0.23
N LYS A 47 -0.11 15.15 0.59
CA LYS A 47 -0.59 15.05 1.98
C LYS A 47 0.50 14.52 2.92
N TYR A 48 1.22 13.49 2.50
CA TYR A 48 2.29 12.89 3.29
C TYR A 48 3.42 13.90 3.55
N THR A 49 3.94 14.54 2.50
CA THR A 49 5.03 15.51 2.63
C THR A 49 4.61 16.76 3.38
N ALA A 50 3.39 17.26 3.17
CA ALA A 50 2.86 18.40 3.94
C ALA A 50 2.76 18.09 5.44
N SER A 51 2.41 16.86 5.82
CA SER A 51 2.34 16.46 7.22
C SER A 51 3.72 16.42 7.90
N ILE A 52 4.74 15.98 7.17
CA ILE A 52 6.13 15.97 7.65
C ILE A 52 6.61 17.40 7.85
N MET A 53 6.47 18.25 6.83
CA MET A 53 6.89 19.65 6.90
C MET A 53 6.27 20.39 8.09
N ARG A 54 4.99 20.15 8.39
CA ARG A 54 4.33 20.75 9.56
C ARG A 54 4.90 20.27 10.88
N ARG A 55 5.24 18.98 10.99
CA ARG A 55 5.91 18.45 12.18
C ARG A 55 7.30 19.06 12.33
N ASP A 56 8.07 19.11 11.25
CA ASP A 56 9.42 19.68 11.25
C ASP A 56 9.41 21.16 11.67
N MET A 57 8.41 21.94 11.22
CA MET A 57 8.23 23.33 11.66
C MET A 57 7.88 23.42 13.16
N GLN A 58 6.99 22.55 13.66
CA GLN A 58 6.65 22.52 15.09
C GLN A 58 7.85 22.13 15.96
N ASP A 59 8.64 21.15 15.52
CA ASP A 59 9.82 20.67 16.23
C ASP A 59 10.94 21.73 16.23
N TYR A 60 11.00 22.57 15.20
CA TYR A 60 11.94 23.70 15.14
C TYR A 60 11.55 24.86 16.05
N ASP A 61 10.25 25.16 16.14
CA ASP A 61 9.72 26.28 16.94
C ASP A 61 9.73 25.99 18.46
N ALA A 62 9.84 24.73 18.87
CA ALA A 62 9.82 24.26 20.28
C ALA A 62 11.17 24.44 21.01
#